data_AF-A0A4P5ST64-F1
#
_entry.id   AF-A0A4P5ST64-F1
#
_cell.length_a   1.000
_cell.length_b   1.000
_cell.length_c   1.000
_cell.angle_alpha   90.00
_cell.angle_beta   90.00
_cell.angle_gamma   90.00
#
_symmetry.space_group_name_H-M   'P 1'
#
loop_
_entity.id
_entity.type
_entity.pdbx_description
1 polymer ?
#
loop_
_entity_poly.entity_id
_entity_poly.type
_entity_poly.pdbx_seq_one_letter_code
_entity_poly.pdbx_strand_id
1 'polypeptide(L)'
;MKKYFKYLLSIFFYSLALKSYAANPDYFNQGIKFFNQNDYKEAKYYFEKDIVFNTKNEKSYLHLSKISAINKDNNQQKNYLETVLVLNPKNEEALYLKILLNIEEGDFKKAQESNLVFSKVCKELCSKKNDLSKMIIIDKK
;
A
#
# COMPACT_ATOMS: atom_id res chain seq x y z
N MET A 1 33.38 -12.54 44.10
CA MET A 1 32.02 -12.59 43.49
C MET A 1 31.57 -11.25 42.89
N LYS A 2 31.59 -10.11 43.62
CA LYS A 2 31.17 -8.78 43.09
C LYS A 2 31.93 -8.28 41.84
N LYS A 3 33.22 -8.63 41.69
CA LYS A 3 34.06 -8.21 40.54
C LYS A 3 33.62 -8.89 39.24
N TYR A 4 33.35 -10.19 39.28
CA TYR A 4 32.83 -10.98 38.15
C TYR A 4 31.40 -10.58 37.75
N PHE A 5 30.57 -10.18 38.73
CA PHE A 5 29.22 -9.67 38.48
C PHE A 5 29.22 -8.38 37.64
N LYS A 6 30.17 -7.46 37.89
CA LYS A 6 30.33 -6.25 37.05
C LYS A 6 30.75 -6.57 35.62
N TYR A 7 31.60 -7.58 35.41
CA TYR A 7 31.99 -8.02 34.07
C TYR A 7 30.82 -8.68 33.33
N LEU A 8 30.04 -9.54 34.00
CA LEU A 8 28.83 -10.14 33.42
C LEU A 8 27.78 -9.07 33.06
N LEU A 9 27.57 -8.07 33.91
CA LEU A 9 26.67 -6.95 33.61
C LEU A 9 27.16 -6.15 32.39
N SER A 10 28.47 -5.87 32.32
CA SER A 10 29.07 -5.15 31.19
C SER A 10 28.92 -5.92 29.86
N ILE A 11 29.13 -7.24 29.87
CA ILE A 11 28.94 -8.11 28.70
C ILE A 11 27.47 -8.13 28.26
N PHE A 12 26.53 -8.18 29.22
CA PHE A 12 25.09 -8.10 28.94
C PHE A 12 24.71 -6.77 28.27
N PHE A 13 25.19 -5.64 28.79
CA PHE A 13 24.97 -4.32 28.19
C PHE A 13 25.62 -4.18 26.80
N TYR A 14 26.79 -4.79 26.59
CA TYR A 14 27.46 -4.80 25.28
C TYR A 14 26.71 -5.67 24.25
N SER A 15 26.12 -6.79 24.69
CA SER A 15 25.26 -7.63 23.84
C SER A 15 23.94 -6.95 23.47
N LEU A 16 23.41 -6.09 24.35
CA LEU A 16 22.22 -5.27 24.07
C LEU A 16 22.51 -4.12 23.09
N ALA A 17 23.74 -3.63 23.06
CA ALA A 17 24.20 -2.58 22.15
C ALA A 17 24.48 -3.11 20.72
N LEU A 18 24.70 -4.42 20.57
CA LEU A 18 24.71 -5.12 19.28
C LEU A 18 23.28 -5.42 18.78
N LYS A 19 22.37 -4.45 18.88
CA LYS A 19 21.17 -4.47 18.03
C LYS A 19 21.63 -4.12 16.63
N SER A 20 21.80 -5.18 15.84
CA SER A 20 22.27 -5.19 14.46
C SER A 20 21.86 -3.94 13.69
N TYR A 21 22.85 -3.16 13.25
CA TYR A 21 22.71 -2.25 12.11
C TYR A 21 22.65 -3.11 10.83
N ALA A 22 21.72 -4.06 10.78
CA ALA A 22 21.43 -4.78 9.55
C ALA A 22 20.86 -3.72 8.61
N ALA A 23 21.52 -3.49 7.47
CA ALA A 23 20.97 -2.66 6.42
C ALA A 23 19.54 -3.12 6.17
N ASN A 24 18.56 -2.22 6.36
CA ASN A 24 17.16 -2.57 6.20
C ASN A 24 17.01 -3.09 4.77
N PRO A 25 16.71 -4.38 4.55
CA PRO A 25 16.61 -4.91 3.20
C PRO A 25 15.56 -4.10 2.46
N ASP A 26 15.85 -3.72 1.23
CA ASP A 26 14.92 -2.95 0.42
C ASP A 26 13.77 -3.85 -0.04
N TYR A 27 12.85 -4.10 0.89
CA TYR A 27 11.72 -5.01 0.70
C TYR A 27 10.76 -4.47 -0.35
N PHE A 28 10.54 -3.15 -0.40
CA PHE A 28 9.77 -2.53 -1.46
C PHE A 28 10.33 -2.84 -2.86
N ASN A 29 11.63 -2.62 -3.09
CA ASN A 29 12.21 -2.89 -4.41
C ASN A 29 12.23 -4.39 -4.76
N GLN A 30 12.36 -5.27 -3.77
CA GLN A 30 12.16 -6.71 -3.99
C GLN A 30 10.71 -7.03 -4.39
N GLY A 31 9.72 -6.42 -3.72
CA GLY A 31 8.31 -6.54 -4.07
C GLY A 31 8.04 -6.08 -5.50
N ILE A 32 8.61 -4.94 -5.91
CA ILE A 32 8.52 -4.44 -7.30
C ILE A 32 9.12 -5.44 -8.30
N LYS A 33 10.29 -6.01 -7.99
CA LYS A 33 10.94 -7.00 -8.85
C LYS A 33 10.02 -8.20 -9.11
N PHE A 34 9.46 -8.81 -8.06
CA PHE A 34 8.56 -9.95 -8.19
C PHE A 34 7.23 -9.57 -8.85
N PHE A 35 6.70 -8.38 -8.54
CA PHE A 35 5.48 -7.87 -9.17
C PHE A 35 5.65 -7.76 -10.70
N ASN A 36 6.77 -7.22 -11.15
CA ASN A 36 7.10 -7.10 -12.58
C ASN A 36 7.35 -8.46 -13.27
N GLN A 37 7.70 -9.49 -12.49
CA GLN A 37 7.80 -10.87 -12.96
C GLN A 37 6.45 -11.61 -12.92
N ASN A 38 5.38 -10.94 -12.51
CA ASN A 38 4.04 -11.50 -12.27
C ASN A 38 4.01 -12.58 -11.17
N ASP A 39 5.05 -12.66 -10.34
CA ASP A 39 5.03 -13.49 -9.13
C ASP A 39 4.36 -12.70 -8.00
N TYR A 40 3.04 -12.63 -8.05
CA TYR A 40 2.25 -11.84 -7.12
C TYR A 40 2.27 -12.38 -5.68
N LYS A 41 2.58 -13.67 -5.51
CA LYS A 41 2.70 -14.30 -4.18
C LYS A 41 3.96 -13.78 -3.49
N GLU A 42 5.12 -13.84 -4.15
CA GLU A 42 6.35 -13.28 -3.60
C GLU A 42 6.27 -11.76 -3.50
N ALA A 43 5.71 -11.09 -4.50
CA ALA A 43 5.51 -9.64 -4.44
C ALA A 43 4.71 -9.23 -3.20
N LYS A 44 3.59 -9.91 -2.92
CA LYS A 44 2.77 -9.68 -1.71
C LYS A 44 3.60 -9.84 -0.44
N TYR A 45 4.34 -10.95 -0.31
CA TYR A 45 5.20 -11.21 0.85
C TYR A 45 6.19 -10.07 1.10
N TYR A 46 6.83 -9.57 0.04
CA TYR A 46 7.80 -8.49 0.15
C TYR A 46 7.17 -7.13 0.47
N PHE A 47 6.02 -6.79 -0.11
CA PHE A 47 5.29 -5.58 0.26
C PHE A 47 4.75 -5.65 1.70
N GLU A 48 4.29 -6.81 2.16
CA GLU A 48 3.86 -7.02 3.56
C GLU A 48 5.04 -6.87 4.52
N LYS A 49 6.20 -7.43 4.18
CA LYS A 49 7.43 -7.20 4.96
C LYS A 49 7.83 -5.73 4.98
N ASP A 50 7.73 -5.04 3.85
CA ASP A 50 8.07 -3.62 3.78
C ASP A 50 7.20 -2.80 4.75
N ILE A 51 5.88 -2.99 4.76
CA ILE A 51 4.99 -2.23 5.65
C ILE A 51 5.16 -2.59 7.14
N VAL A 52 5.73 -3.76 7.48
CA VAL A 52 6.11 -4.09 8.87
C VAL A 52 7.24 -3.19 9.36
N PHE A 53 8.24 -2.91 8.50
CA PHE A 53 9.39 -2.08 8.87
C PHE A 53 9.21 -0.60 8.50
N ASN A 54 8.36 -0.30 7.52
CA ASN A 54 8.07 1.02 6.98
C ASN A 54 6.55 1.21 6.85
N THR A 55 5.88 1.36 7.99
CA THR A 55 4.41 1.43 8.09
C THR A 55 3.76 2.57 7.31
N LYS A 56 4.54 3.56 6.85
CA LYS A 56 4.07 4.73 6.10
C LYS A 56 4.37 4.66 4.60
N ASN A 57 4.93 3.55 4.09
CA ASN A 57 5.18 3.41 2.66
C ASN A 57 3.86 3.19 1.89
N GLU A 58 3.28 4.28 1.40
CA GLU A 58 2.02 4.25 0.66
C GLU A 58 2.14 3.46 -0.65
N LYS A 59 3.34 3.35 -1.23
CA LYS A 59 3.56 2.59 -2.47
C LYS A 59 3.39 1.09 -2.24
N SER A 60 3.86 0.56 -1.11
CA SER A 60 3.68 -0.85 -0.76
C SER A 60 2.20 -1.20 -0.60
N TYR A 61 1.43 -0.36 0.09
CA TYR A 61 -0.02 -0.53 0.19
C TYR A 61 -0.72 -0.45 -1.17
N LEU A 62 -0.28 0.46 -2.06
CA LEU A 62 -0.83 0.59 -3.40
C LEU A 62 -0.57 -0.66 -4.27
N HIS A 63 0.60 -1.29 -4.13
CA HIS A 63 0.84 -2.58 -4.81
C HIS A 63 0.04 -3.72 -4.19
N LEU A 64 -0.10 -3.76 -2.86
CA LEU A 64 -0.95 -4.74 -2.19
C LEU A 64 -2.41 -4.64 -2.61
N SER A 65 -2.93 -3.43 -2.87
CA SER A 65 -4.28 -3.27 -3.41
C SER A 65 -4.40 -3.82 -4.84
N LYS A 66 -3.41 -3.58 -5.70
CA LYS A 66 -3.35 -4.15 -7.06
C LYS A 66 -3.32 -5.68 -7.03
N ILE A 67 -2.52 -6.27 -6.14
CA ILE A 67 -2.47 -7.74 -5.96
C ILE A 67 -3.81 -8.27 -5.44
N SER A 68 -4.46 -7.55 -4.52
CA SER A 68 -5.78 -7.93 -4.01
C SER A 68 -6.84 -7.92 -5.12
N ALA A 69 -6.79 -6.94 -6.04
CA ALA A 69 -7.64 -6.90 -7.22
C ALA A 69 -7.42 -8.11 -8.15
N ILE A 70 -6.16 -8.49 -8.40
CA ILE A 70 -5.81 -9.70 -9.19
C ILE A 70 -6.41 -10.96 -8.54
N ASN A 71 -6.36 -11.03 -7.21
CA ASN A 71 -6.91 -12.14 -6.42
C ASN A 71 -8.44 -12.07 -6.24
N LYS A 72 -9.11 -11.05 -6.78
CA LYS A 72 -10.54 -10.77 -6.59
C LYS A 72 -10.95 -10.63 -5.12
N ASP A 73 -10.06 -10.09 -4.29
CA ASP A 73 -10.32 -9.77 -2.88
C ASP A 73 -10.62 -8.26 -2.74
N ASN A 74 -11.86 -7.91 -3.04
CA ASN A 74 -12.34 -6.53 -3.01
C ASN A 74 -12.24 -5.91 -1.61
N ASN A 75 -12.39 -6.71 -0.55
CA ASN A 75 -12.26 -6.27 0.84
C ASN A 75 -10.82 -5.85 1.16
N GLN A 76 -9.82 -6.68 0.83
CA GLN A 76 -8.42 -6.31 1.03
C GLN A 76 -8.02 -5.14 0.13
N GLN A 77 -8.45 -5.16 -1.13
CA GLN A 77 -8.18 -4.05 -2.06
C GLN A 77 -8.67 -2.73 -1.49
N LYS A 78 -9.91 -2.68 -0.98
CA LYS A 78 -10.50 -1.49 -0.36
C LYS A 78 -9.71 -1.01 0.84
N ASN A 79 -9.37 -1.91 1.78
CA ASN A 79 -8.62 -1.56 2.98
C ASN A 79 -7.25 -0.95 2.64
N TYR A 80 -6.56 -1.55 1.67
CA TYR A 80 -5.27 -1.02 1.21
C TYR A 80 -5.42 0.33 0.49
N LEU A 81 -6.41 0.50 -0.39
CA LEU A 81 -6.67 1.79 -1.05
C LEU A 81 -7.01 2.89 -0.04
N GLU A 82 -7.84 2.59 0.98
CA GLU A 82 -8.14 3.53 2.05
C GLU A 82 -6.88 3.91 2.83
N THR A 83 -6.01 2.94 3.13
CA THR A 83 -4.72 3.19 3.78
C THR A 83 -3.83 4.12 2.94
N VAL A 84 -3.72 3.89 1.63
CA VAL A 84 -2.98 4.77 0.72
C VAL A 84 -3.53 6.20 0.77
N LEU A 85 -4.85 6.36 0.78
CA LEU A 85 -5.51 7.68 0.79
C LEU A 85 -5.43 8.37 2.16
N VAL A 86 -5.29 7.63 3.26
CA VAL A 86 -4.96 8.21 4.58
C VAL A 86 -3.54 8.78 4.57
N LEU A 87 -2.58 8.05 4.02
CA LEU A 87 -1.17 8.48 3.94
C LEU A 87 -0.95 9.59 2.91
N ASN A 88 -1.63 9.51 1.77
CA ASN A 88 -1.56 10.45 0.67
C ASN A 88 -2.95 10.66 0.04
N PRO A 89 -3.74 11.63 0.54
CA PRO A 89 -5.09 11.89 0.04
C PRO A 89 -5.16 12.33 -1.43
N LYS A 90 -4.02 12.73 -2.04
CA LYS A 90 -3.93 13.18 -3.43
C LYS A 90 -3.35 12.12 -4.35
N ASN A 91 -3.17 10.89 -3.90
CA ASN A 91 -2.68 9.80 -4.73
C ASN A 91 -3.71 9.50 -5.84
N GLU A 92 -3.40 9.93 -7.06
CA GLU A 92 -4.34 9.85 -8.19
C GLU A 92 -4.63 8.40 -8.59
N GLU A 93 -3.64 7.51 -8.50
CA GLU A 93 -3.80 6.10 -8.86
C GLU A 93 -4.71 5.37 -7.85
N ALA A 94 -4.54 5.63 -6.55
CA ALA A 94 -5.40 5.07 -5.52
C ALA A 94 -6.84 5.59 -5.64
N LEU A 95 -7.04 6.87 -5.96
CA LEU A 95 -8.36 7.43 -6.24
C LEU A 95 -8.99 6.77 -7.46
N TYR A 96 -8.23 6.62 -8.55
CA TYR A 96 -8.68 5.95 -9.77
C TYR A 96 -9.14 4.51 -9.49
N LEU A 97 -8.30 3.70 -8.84
CA LEU A 97 -8.62 2.32 -8.48
C LEU A 97 -9.81 2.23 -7.52
N LYS A 98 -9.95 3.17 -6.57
CA LYS A 98 -11.10 3.23 -5.67
C LYS A 98 -12.39 3.57 -6.41
N ILE A 99 -12.36 4.44 -7.42
CA ILE A 99 -13.53 4.73 -8.25
C ILE A 99 -13.97 3.47 -9.00
N LEU A 100 -13.02 2.77 -9.64
CA LEU A 100 -13.32 1.52 -10.36
C LEU A 100 -13.89 0.45 -9.43
N LEU A 101 -13.31 0.25 -8.25
CA LEU A 101 -13.81 -0.70 -7.26
C LEU A 101 -15.24 -0.36 -6.81
N ASN A 102 -15.52 0.92 -6.53
CA ASN A 102 -16.89 1.31 -6.14
C ASN A 102 -17.90 1.14 -7.29
N ILE A 103 -17.49 1.33 -8.55
CA ILE A 103 -18.35 1.04 -9.71
C ILE A 103 -18.64 -0.45 -9.79
N GLU A 104 -17.62 -1.30 -9.65
CA GLU A 104 -17.75 -2.76 -9.63
C GLU A 104 -18.67 -3.26 -8.51
N GLU A 105 -18.57 -2.66 -7.31
CA GLU A 105 -19.43 -2.97 -6.16
C GLU A 105 -20.85 -2.35 -6.27
N GLY A 106 -21.13 -1.55 -7.31
CA GLY A 106 -22.40 -0.84 -7.48
C GLY A 106 -22.59 0.35 -6.52
N ASP A 107 -21.56 0.76 -5.77
CA ASP A 107 -21.59 1.95 -4.90
C ASP A 107 -21.27 3.23 -5.70
N PHE A 108 -22.18 3.58 -6.61
CA PHE A 108 -22.03 4.75 -7.48
C PHE A 108 -21.96 6.07 -6.72
N LYS A 109 -22.50 6.12 -5.49
CA LYS A 109 -22.39 7.29 -4.63
C LYS A 109 -20.94 7.51 -4.21
N LYS A 110 -20.27 6.49 -3.67
CA LYS A 110 -18.85 6.58 -3.30
C LYS A 110 -17.93 6.75 -4.51
N ALA A 111 -18.29 6.14 -5.65
CA ALA A 111 -17.59 6.36 -6.90
C ALA A 111 -17.62 7.84 -7.31
N GLN A 112 -18.80 8.48 -7.25
CA GLN A 112 -18.97 9.89 -7.57
C GLN A 112 -18.19 10.80 -6.60
N GLU A 113 -18.27 10.54 -5.29
CA GLU A 113 -17.51 11.29 -4.27
C GLU A 113 -16.00 11.23 -4.52
N SER A 114 -15.47 10.03 -4.79
CA SER A 114 -14.05 9.83 -5.10
C SER A 114 -13.66 10.49 -6.43
N ASN A 115 -14.53 10.46 -7.44
CA ASN A 115 -14.30 11.09 -8.75
C ASN A 115 -14.23 12.63 -8.67
N LEU A 116 -14.99 13.25 -7.74
CA LEU A 116 -14.87 14.69 -7.48
C LEU A 116 -13.50 15.08 -6.92
N VAL A 117 -12.94 14.24 -6.03
CA VAL A 117 -11.59 14.46 -5.50
C VAL A 117 -10.56 14.22 -6.60
N PHE A 118 -10.64 13.09 -7.31
CA PHE A 118 -9.77 12.75 -8.44
C PHE A 118 -9.71 13.88 -9.48
N SER A 119 -10.85 14.41 -9.88
CA SER A 119 -10.96 15.51 -10.84
C SER A 119 -10.25 16.80 -10.43
N LYS A 120 -10.00 17.00 -9.13
CA LYS A 120 -9.29 18.17 -8.59
C LYS A 120 -7.79 17.95 -8.47
N VAL A 121 -7.35 16.70 -8.31
CA VAL A 121 -5.96 16.37 -7.93
C VAL A 121 -5.18 15.60 -8.99
N CYS A 122 -5.86 15.04 -10.00
CA CYS A 122 -5.22 14.27 -11.06
C CYS A 122 -4.16 15.12 -11.79
N LYS A 123 -3.14 14.44 -12.31
CA LYS A 123 -2.11 15.01 -13.18
C LYS A 123 -1.89 14.10 -14.37
N GLU A 124 -1.43 12.87 -14.14
CA GLU A 124 -1.13 11.91 -15.20
C GLU A 124 -2.41 11.21 -15.69
N LEU A 125 -3.35 10.93 -14.78
CA LEU A 125 -4.57 10.18 -15.11
C LEU A 125 -5.77 11.06 -15.48
N CYS A 126 -5.60 12.38 -15.62
CA CYS A 126 -6.73 13.29 -15.88
C CYS A 126 -7.54 12.96 -17.14
N SER A 127 -6.90 12.36 -18.15
CA SER A 127 -7.59 11.90 -19.37
C SER A 127 -8.71 10.89 -19.09
N LYS A 128 -8.64 10.15 -17.98
CA LYS A 128 -9.65 9.16 -17.56
C LYS A 128 -10.93 9.77 -16.98
N LYS A 129 -10.95 11.06 -16.65
CA LYS A 129 -12.08 11.71 -15.98
C LYS A 129 -13.41 11.54 -16.73
N ASN A 130 -13.39 11.69 -18.05
CA ASN A 130 -14.59 11.57 -18.87
C ASN A 130 -15.12 10.13 -18.90
N ASP A 131 -14.21 9.15 -18.99
CA ASP A 131 -14.56 7.73 -19.00
C ASP A 131 -15.17 7.30 -17.67
N LEU A 132 -14.54 7.68 -16.55
CA LEU A 132 -15.06 7.43 -15.21
C LEU A 132 -16.47 8.04 -15.02
N SER A 133 -16.65 9.27 -15.48
CA SER A 133 -17.94 9.95 -15.37
C SER A 133 -19.04 9.25 -16.19
N LYS A 134 -18.70 8.71 -17.37
CA LYS A 134 -19.64 7.91 -18.18
C LYS A 134 -20.00 6.60 -17.50
N MET A 135 -19.02 5.85 -17.00
CA MET A 135 -19.25 4.58 -16.28
C MET A 135 -20.21 4.80 -15.10
N ILE A 136 -19.95 5.80 -14.26
CA ILE A 136 -20.80 6.13 -13.10
C ILE A 136 -22.25 6.49 -13.50
N ILE A 137 -22.47 7.12 -14.66
CA ILE A 137 -23.82 7.53 -15.11
C ILE A 137 -24.56 6.36 -15.76
N ILE A 138 -23.87 5.54 -16.57
CA ILE A 138 -24.46 4.42 -17.28
C ILE A 138 -24.95 3.36 -16.28
N ASP A 139 -24.11 3.01 -15.32
CA ASP A 139 -24.39 1.90 -14.40
C ASP A 139 -25.37 2.28 -13.26
N LYS A 140 -25.74 3.57 -13.15
CA LYS A 140 -26.81 4.05 -12.25
C LYS A 140 -28.23 3.73 -12.76
N LYS A 141 -28.39 3.35 -14.02
CA LYS A 141 -29.68 3.06 -14.65
C LYS A 141 -30.02 1.58 -14.55
#